data_AF-A0A1A6BIS9-F1
#
_entry.id   AF-A0A1A6BIS9-F1
#
_cell.length_a   1.000
_cell.length_b   1.000
_cell.length_c   1.000
_cell.angle_alpha   90.00
_cell.angle_beta   90.00
_cell.angle_gamma   90.00
#
_symmetry.space_group_name_H-M   'P 1'
#
loop_
_entity.id
_entity.type
_entity.pdbx_description
1 polymer ?
#
loop_
_entity_poly.entity_id
_entity_poly.type
_entity_poly.pdbx_seq_one_letter_code
_entity_poly.pdbx_strand_id
1 'polypeptide(L)'
;MSANNKLTPTSLREAFGHFPSGVIAIAAEVNGVREGLAASTFVPVSLEPPLVSFCVQNTSTTWPKLKCAPMLGISVLGESHDAAARTLAAKTGDRFAGLETESRESGAVFVKGTALWLESAIEQLIPAGDHTIVVLRVNEVTVDAEVAPIVFHRSVFRRLGV
;
A
#
# COMPACT_ATOMS: atom_id res chain seq x y z
N MET A 1 -21.43 -28.05 13.90
CA MET A 1 -22.40 -27.64 12.85
C MET A 1 -21.60 -27.11 11.67
N SER A 2 -21.39 -27.93 10.65
CA SER A 2 -20.67 -27.51 9.43
C SER A 2 -21.57 -26.59 8.61
N ALA A 3 -21.36 -25.28 8.73
CA ALA A 3 -21.89 -24.36 7.74
C ALA A 3 -21.11 -24.59 6.45
N ASN A 4 -21.78 -25.13 5.44
CA ASN A 4 -21.29 -25.27 4.07
C ASN A 4 -21.17 -23.86 3.46
N ASN A 5 -20.16 -23.10 3.90
CA ASN A 5 -19.97 -21.73 3.46
C ASN A 5 -19.34 -21.77 2.08
N LYS A 6 -20.14 -21.55 1.03
CA LYS A 6 -19.63 -21.45 -0.34
C LYS A 6 -18.57 -20.35 -0.35
N LEU A 7 -17.37 -20.66 -0.85
CA LEU A 7 -16.24 -19.73 -1.01
C LEU A 7 -16.55 -18.69 -2.11
N THR A 8 -17.48 -17.78 -1.83
CA THR A 8 -17.86 -16.67 -2.70
C THR A 8 -16.95 -15.46 -2.45
N PRO A 9 -16.76 -14.56 -3.43
CA PRO A 9 -15.96 -13.35 -3.24
C PRO A 9 -16.40 -12.50 -2.02
N THR A 10 -17.70 -12.39 -1.76
CA THR A 10 -18.23 -11.68 -0.60
C THR A 10 -17.84 -12.35 0.71
N SER A 11 -18.02 -13.68 0.81
CA SER A 11 -17.65 -14.43 2.01
C SER A 11 -16.14 -14.41 2.29
N LEU A 12 -15.32 -14.44 1.25
CA LEU A 12 -13.86 -14.35 1.38
C LEU A 12 -13.44 -12.94 1.81
N ARG A 13 -14.03 -11.88 1.25
CA ARG A 13 -13.77 -10.50 1.66
C ARG A 13 -14.11 -10.27 3.13
N GLU A 14 -15.26 -10.80 3.57
CA GLU A 14 -15.65 -10.75 4.97
C GLU A 14 -14.65 -11.51 5.85
N ALA A 15 -14.36 -12.76 5.52
CA ALA A 15 -13.44 -13.60 6.28
C ALA A 15 -12.03 -13.00 6.38
N PHE A 16 -11.45 -12.52 5.27
CA PHE A 16 -10.13 -11.89 5.26
C PHE A 16 -10.11 -10.54 6.00
N GLY A 17 -11.25 -9.85 6.08
CA GLY A 17 -11.39 -8.64 6.87
C GLY A 17 -11.17 -8.85 8.38
N HIS A 18 -11.19 -10.08 8.88
CA HIS A 18 -10.87 -10.39 10.28
C HIS A 18 -9.36 -10.40 10.59
N PHE A 19 -8.49 -10.38 9.58
CA PHE A 19 -7.05 -10.24 9.78
C PHE A 19 -6.68 -8.74 9.70
N PRO A 20 -6.26 -8.10 10.81
CA PRO A 20 -5.87 -6.70 10.80
C PRO A 20 -4.54 -6.51 10.07
N SER A 21 -4.40 -5.43 9.32
CA SER A 21 -3.13 -5.04 8.69
C SER A 21 -2.92 -3.54 8.70
N GLY A 22 -1.67 -3.12 8.55
CA GLY A 22 -1.36 -1.71 8.25
C GLY A 22 -1.81 -1.32 6.85
N VAL A 23 -1.84 -0.02 6.58
CA VAL A 23 -2.14 0.52 5.24
C VAL A 23 -0.94 1.30 4.74
N ILE A 24 -0.56 1.05 3.50
CA ILE A 24 0.50 1.76 2.82
C ILE A 24 -0.05 2.58 1.66
N ALA A 25 0.54 3.73 1.41
CA ALA A 25 0.49 4.42 0.13
C ALA A 25 1.66 3.92 -0.73
N ILE A 26 1.40 3.57 -1.98
CA ILE A 26 2.42 3.29 -2.99
C ILE A 26 2.30 4.36 -4.05
N ALA A 27 3.34 5.16 -4.26
CA ALA A 27 3.27 6.31 -5.15
C ALA A 27 4.58 6.57 -5.90
N ALA A 28 4.43 7.11 -7.10
CA ALA A 28 5.53 7.60 -7.92
C ALA A 28 5.05 8.72 -8.83
N GLU A 29 5.98 9.56 -9.27
CA GLU A 29 5.75 10.55 -10.30
C GLU A 29 6.02 9.94 -11.67
N VAL A 30 5.01 9.94 -12.52
CA VAL A 30 5.07 9.39 -13.88
C VAL A 30 4.69 10.50 -14.85
N ASN A 31 5.62 10.89 -15.72
CA ASN A 31 5.43 12.01 -16.67
C ASN A 31 4.98 13.32 -15.99
N GLY A 32 5.56 13.64 -14.83
CA GLY A 32 5.22 14.85 -14.06
C GLY A 32 3.88 14.78 -13.31
N VAL A 33 3.22 13.62 -13.28
CA VAL A 33 1.95 13.40 -12.56
C VAL A 33 2.15 12.38 -11.46
N ARG A 34 1.72 12.72 -10.24
CA ARG A 34 1.70 11.79 -9.11
C ARG A 34 0.65 10.71 -9.35
N GLU A 35 1.10 9.47 -9.45
CA GLU A 35 0.27 8.28 -9.49
C GLU A 35 0.43 7.54 -8.18
N GLY A 36 -0.65 6.95 -7.67
CA GLY A 36 -0.55 6.18 -6.42
C GLY A 36 -1.79 5.38 -6.09
N LEU A 37 -1.63 4.39 -5.22
CA LEU A 37 -2.69 3.54 -4.72
C LEU A 37 -2.47 3.21 -3.24
N ALA A 38 -3.55 2.91 -2.54
CA ALA A 38 -3.49 2.32 -1.20
C ALA A 38 -3.45 0.78 -1.28
N ALA A 39 -2.67 0.15 -0.40
CA ALA A 39 -2.65 -1.29 -0.24
C ALA A 39 -2.64 -1.68 1.25
N SER A 40 -3.35 -2.76 1.58
CA SER A 40 -3.40 -3.36 2.93
C SER A 40 -2.77 -4.76 2.95
N THR A 41 -2.01 -5.10 1.92
CA THR A 41 -1.40 -6.42 1.66
C THR A 41 0.13 -6.38 1.78
N PHE A 42 0.66 -5.33 2.39
CA PHE A 42 2.10 -5.16 2.60
C PHE A 42 2.67 -6.22 3.53
N VAL A 43 3.81 -6.80 3.14
CA VAL A 43 4.52 -7.83 3.91
C VAL A 43 6.03 -7.60 3.78
N PRO A 44 6.78 -7.46 4.88
CA PRO A 44 8.24 -7.62 4.88
C PRO A 44 8.63 -9.05 4.51
N VAL A 45 9.57 -9.24 3.57
CA VAL A 45 9.87 -10.56 2.98
C VAL A 45 11.26 -11.08 3.37
N SER A 46 12.28 -10.25 3.25
CA SER A 46 13.68 -10.67 3.46
C SER A 46 14.50 -9.52 4.01
N LEU A 47 15.51 -9.85 4.83
CA LEU A 47 16.50 -8.90 5.34
C LEU A 47 17.72 -8.82 4.41
N GLU A 48 18.17 -9.95 3.84
CA GLU A 48 19.34 -10.01 2.97
C GLU A 48 19.08 -10.95 1.77
N PRO A 49 18.84 -10.40 0.56
CA PRO A 49 18.67 -8.97 0.26
C PRO A 49 17.42 -8.37 0.92
N PRO A 50 17.34 -7.03 1.09
CA PRO A 50 16.20 -6.38 1.72
C PRO A 50 15.00 -6.35 0.75
N LEU A 51 13.98 -7.17 1.05
CA LEU A 51 12.80 -7.34 0.21
C LEU A 51 11.51 -7.10 0.98
N VAL A 52 10.54 -6.50 0.30
CA VAL A 52 9.15 -6.37 0.74
C VAL A 52 8.21 -6.84 -0.37
N SER A 53 6.93 -7.03 -0.06
CA SER A 53 5.92 -7.34 -1.08
C SER A 53 4.58 -6.71 -0.79
N PHE A 54 3.75 -6.63 -1.83
CA PHE A 54 2.32 -6.40 -1.71
C PHE A 54 1.57 -7.10 -2.86
N CYS A 55 0.26 -7.27 -2.70
CA CYS A 55 -0.60 -7.81 -3.75
C CYS A 55 -1.39 -6.69 -4.43
N VAL A 56 -1.35 -6.66 -5.76
CA VAL A 56 -2.10 -5.70 -6.58
C VAL A 56 -3.15 -6.42 -7.42
N GLN A 57 -4.35 -5.86 -7.49
CA GLN A 57 -5.43 -6.43 -8.30
C GLN A 57 -5.08 -6.32 -9.79
N ASN A 58 -5.26 -7.41 -10.56
CA ASN A 58 -4.93 -7.44 -11.99
C ASN A 58 -5.77 -6.46 -12.83
N THR A 59 -6.93 -6.03 -12.32
CA THR A 59 -7.81 -5.03 -12.96
C THR A 59 -7.49 -3.59 -12.55
N SER A 60 -6.42 -3.35 -11.78
CA SER A 60 -5.99 -2.00 -11.41
C SER A 60 -5.65 -1.18 -12.65
N THR A 61 -6.23 0.01 -12.77
CA THR A 61 -5.91 0.98 -13.83
C THR A 61 -4.69 1.85 -13.50
N THR A 62 -4.28 1.88 -12.23
CA THR A 62 -3.13 2.66 -11.75
C THR A 62 -1.84 1.86 -11.81
N TRP A 63 -1.91 0.55 -11.53
CA TRP A 63 -0.74 -0.31 -11.51
C TRP A 63 0.06 -0.33 -12.83
N PRO A 64 -0.58 -0.36 -14.02
CA PRO A 64 0.15 -0.27 -15.28
C PRO A 64 1.00 0.99 -15.46
N LYS A 65 0.67 2.08 -14.76
CA LYS A 65 1.45 3.32 -14.78
C LYS A 65 2.61 3.24 -13.79
N LEU A 66 2.32 2.82 -12.55
CA LEU A 66 3.32 2.67 -11.49
C LEU A 66 4.40 1.65 -11.83
N LYS A 67 4.04 0.51 -12.45
CA LYS A 67 5.01 -0.53 -12.81
C LYS A 67 6.08 -0.09 -13.81
N CYS A 68 5.86 1.06 -14.47
CA CYS A 68 6.80 1.66 -15.41
C CYS A 68 7.73 2.69 -14.75
N ALA A 69 7.45 3.09 -13.50
CA ALA A 69 8.32 3.98 -12.75
C ALA A 69 9.61 3.26 -12.34
N PRO A 70 10.77 3.92 -12.39
CA PRO A 70 12.04 3.31 -11.99
C PRO A 70 12.11 3.03 -10.49
N MET A 71 11.54 3.93 -9.66
CA MET A 71 11.41 3.78 -8.22
C MET A 71 9.98 4.05 -7.77
N LEU A 72 9.58 3.33 -6.72
CA LEU A 72 8.31 3.47 -6.02
C LEU A 72 8.57 3.89 -4.59
N GLY A 73 7.87 4.93 -4.14
CA GLY A 73 7.80 5.31 -2.74
C GLY A 73 6.68 4.54 -2.04
N ILE A 74 7.01 3.92 -0.91
CA ILE A 74 6.04 3.29 0.00
C ILE A 74 6.00 4.11 1.28
N SER A 75 4.81 4.54 1.70
CA SER A 75 4.60 5.24 2.98
C SER A 75 3.61 4.48 3.86
N VAL A 76 4.02 4.08 5.07
CA VAL A 76 3.13 3.41 6.06
C VAL A 76 2.30 4.46 6.79
N LEU A 77 1.01 4.50 6.48
CA LEU A 77 0.11 5.56 6.93
C LEU A 77 -0.05 5.57 8.46
N GLY A 78 0.02 6.78 9.04
CA GLY A 78 -0.19 7.01 10.47
C GLY A 78 -1.67 7.07 10.86
N GLU A 79 -1.98 7.02 12.15
CA GLU A 79 -3.35 7.03 12.67
C GLU A 79 -4.16 8.31 12.39
N SER A 80 -3.48 9.39 12.03
CA SER A 80 -4.05 10.67 11.56
C SER A 80 -4.45 10.65 10.07
N HIS A 81 -4.14 9.58 9.35
CA HIS A 81 -4.31 9.44 7.89
C HIS A 81 -5.54 8.61 7.51
N ASP A 82 -6.58 8.56 8.34
CA ASP A 82 -7.82 7.82 8.02
C ASP A 82 -8.53 8.39 6.79
N ALA A 83 -8.61 9.72 6.67
CA ALA A 83 -9.10 10.39 5.47
C ALA A 83 -8.20 10.13 4.26
N ALA A 84 -6.88 10.21 4.45
CA ALA A 84 -5.89 9.95 3.40
C ALA A 84 -6.00 8.53 2.82
N ALA A 85 -6.12 7.52 3.69
CA ALA A 85 -6.26 6.14 3.28
C ALA A 85 -7.53 5.91 2.44
N ARG A 86 -8.63 6.63 2.74
CA ARG A 86 -9.86 6.61 1.93
C ARG A 86 -9.67 7.32 0.60
N THR A 87 -9.04 8.49 0.58
CA THR A 87 -8.79 9.27 -0.64
C THR A 87 -7.86 8.52 -1.61
N LEU A 88 -6.80 7.88 -1.09
CA LEU A 88 -5.88 7.06 -1.88
C LEU A 88 -6.54 5.80 -2.46
N ALA A 89 -7.59 5.28 -1.81
CA ALA A 89 -8.37 4.13 -2.29
C ALA A 89 -9.51 4.54 -3.25
N ALA A 90 -9.73 5.83 -3.49
CA ALA A 90 -10.80 6.31 -4.36
C ALA A 90 -10.59 5.86 -5.82
N LYS A 91 -11.67 5.38 -6.45
CA LYS A 91 -11.64 4.94 -7.85
C LYS A 91 -11.48 6.09 -8.84
N THR A 92 -11.89 7.29 -8.46
CA THR A 92 -11.90 8.51 -9.27
C THR A 92 -11.49 9.72 -8.43
N GLY A 93 -11.02 10.78 -9.07
CA GLY A 93 -10.59 12.01 -8.41
C GLY A 93 -9.08 12.05 -8.10
N ASP A 94 -8.65 13.16 -7.50
CA ASP A 94 -7.27 13.35 -7.06
C ASP A 94 -7.02 12.56 -5.77
N ARG A 95 -6.24 11.49 -5.88
CA ARG A 95 -5.88 10.60 -4.76
C ARG A 95 -4.95 11.22 -3.74
N PHE A 96 -4.33 12.35 -4.08
CA PHE A 96 -3.42 13.10 -3.21
C PHE A 96 -4.05 14.41 -2.72
N ALA A 97 -5.35 14.63 -2.98
CA ALA A 97 -6.04 15.82 -2.51
C ALA A 97 -5.98 15.92 -0.98
N GLY A 98 -5.44 17.03 -0.49
CA GLY A 98 -5.26 17.28 0.95
C GLY A 98 -4.09 16.54 1.59
N LEU A 99 -3.23 15.88 0.80
CA LEU A 99 -2.01 15.23 1.30
C LEU A 99 -0.78 16.08 0.95
N GLU A 100 0.04 16.33 1.95
CA GLU A 100 1.40 16.79 1.72
C GLU A 100 2.26 15.61 1.26
N THR A 101 2.92 15.79 0.13
CA THR A 101 3.78 14.76 -0.46
C THR A 101 5.17 15.29 -0.72
N GLU A 102 6.12 14.38 -0.80
CA GLU A 102 7.49 14.65 -1.22
C GLU A 102 7.86 13.76 -2.40
N SER A 103 8.25 14.38 -3.52
CA SER A 103 8.80 13.67 -4.69
C SER A 103 10.32 13.70 -4.62
N ARG A 104 10.96 12.55 -4.87
CA ARG A 104 12.41 12.46 -5.05
C ARG A 104 12.78 12.51 -6.53
N GLU A 105 14.04 12.83 -6.83
CA GLU A 105 14.57 12.86 -8.22
C GLU A 105 14.46 11.50 -8.93
N SER A 106 14.45 10.40 -8.15
CA SER A 106 14.21 9.05 -8.66
C SER A 106 12.77 8.80 -9.15
N GLY A 107 11.86 9.74 -8.89
CA GLY A 107 10.43 9.61 -9.15
C GLY A 107 9.64 8.95 -8.03
N ALA A 108 10.28 8.45 -6.96
CA ALA A 108 9.55 7.95 -5.80
C ALA A 108 8.79 9.09 -5.10
N VAL A 109 7.55 8.83 -4.69
CA VAL A 109 6.70 9.82 -4.00
C VAL A 109 6.30 9.28 -2.63
N PHE A 110 6.42 10.13 -1.62
CA PHE A 110 6.08 9.80 -0.24
C PHE A 110 5.02 10.73 0.34
N VAL A 111 4.23 10.22 1.27
CA VAL A 111 3.25 11.00 2.04
C VAL A 111 3.92 11.47 3.33
N LYS A 112 3.85 12.77 3.63
CA LYS A 112 4.42 13.32 4.87
C LYS A 112 3.61 12.91 6.10
N GLY A 113 4.25 12.91 7.28
CA GLY A 113 3.61 12.55 8.55
C GLY A 113 3.32 11.06 8.73
N THR A 114 3.98 10.19 7.98
CA THR A 114 3.82 8.73 8.05
C THR A 114 4.98 8.08 8.79
N ALA A 115 4.73 6.92 9.42
CA ALA A 115 5.69 6.26 10.31
C ALA A 115 6.93 5.68 9.61
N LEU A 116 6.81 5.32 8.33
CA LEU A 116 7.87 4.66 7.57
C LEU A 116 7.79 5.04 6.10
N TRP A 117 8.94 5.39 5.53
CA TRP A 117 9.15 5.49 4.09
C TRP A 117 10.11 4.41 3.62
N LEU A 118 9.78 3.75 2.51
CA LEU A 118 10.67 2.83 1.80
C LEU A 118 10.75 3.26 0.33
N GLU A 119 11.96 3.57 -0.13
CA GLU A 119 12.22 3.70 -1.57
C GLU A 119 12.56 2.33 -2.13
N SER A 120 11.88 1.92 -3.20
CA SER A 120 11.98 0.54 -3.68
C SER A 120 11.81 0.39 -5.18
N ALA A 121 12.47 -0.62 -5.74
CA ALA A 121 12.35 -1.02 -7.14
C ALA A 121 11.67 -2.39 -7.26
N ILE A 122 10.98 -2.64 -8.37
CA ILE A 122 10.35 -3.95 -8.63
C ILE A 122 11.45 -4.99 -8.87
N GLU A 123 11.44 -6.05 -8.06
CA GLU A 123 12.33 -7.21 -8.19
C GLU A 123 11.65 -8.33 -8.98
N GLN A 124 10.38 -8.63 -8.67
CA GLN A 124 9.65 -9.74 -9.28
C GLN A 124 8.15 -9.48 -9.30
N LEU A 125 7.48 -10.00 -10.34
CA LEU A 125 6.03 -10.04 -10.48
C LEU A 125 5.56 -11.49 -10.57
N ILE A 126 4.72 -11.94 -9.63
CA ILE A 126 4.28 -13.33 -9.52
C ILE A 126 2.76 -13.39 -9.70
N PRO A 127 2.24 -14.04 -10.76
CA PRO A 127 0.80 -14.24 -10.92
C PRO A 127 0.20 -15.03 -9.75
N ALA A 128 -0.89 -14.54 -9.17
CA ALA A 128 -1.54 -15.13 -8.00
C ALA A 128 -3.07 -14.99 -8.11
N GLY A 129 -3.68 -15.74 -9.03
CA GLY A 129 -5.13 -15.68 -9.27
C GLY A 129 -5.57 -14.36 -9.88
N ASP A 130 -6.47 -13.64 -9.20
CA ASP A 130 -6.99 -12.33 -9.63
C ASP A 130 -6.09 -11.15 -9.21
N HIS A 131 -4.96 -11.46 -8.56
CA HIS A 131 -3.92 -10.52 -8.16
C HIS A 131 -2.56 -10.92 -8.73
N THR A 132 -1.61 -9.98 -8.64
CA THR A 132 -0.18 -10.20 -8.83
C THR A 132 0.52 -9.86 -7.52
N ILE A 133 1.39 -10.74 -7.04
CA ILE A 133 2.31 -10.44 -5.94
C ILE A 133 3.49 -9.68 -6.53
N VAL A 134 3.72 -8.48 -6.03
CA VAL A 134 4.84 -7.62 -6.40
C VAL A 134 5.88 -7.73 -5.30
N VAL A 135 7.05 -8.27 -5.64
CA VAL A 135 8.22 -8.26 -4.76
C VAL A 135 9.07 -7.05 -5.11
N LEU A 136 9.47 -6.29 -4.11
CA LEU A 136 10.28 -5.08 -4.28
C LEU A 136 11.56 -5.19 -3.48
N ARG A 137 12.64 -4.70 -4.07
CA ARG A 137 13.91 -4.48 -3.40
C ARG A 137 13.91 -3.10 -2.77
N VAL A 138 14.29 -3.03 -1.50
CA VAL A 138 14.38 -1.77 -0.77
C VAL A 138 15.75 -1.16 -1.00
N ASN A 139 15.78 0.12 -1.35
CA ASN A 139 16.98 0.90 -1.63
C ASN A 139 17.27 1.89 -0.51
N GLU A 140 16.23 2.49 0.08
CA GLU A 140 16.37 3.43 1.18
C GLU A 140 15.19 3.29 2.16
N VAL A 141 15.46 3.61 3.43
CA VAL A 141 14.50 3.55 4.53
C VAL A 141 14.57 4.82 5.35
N THR A 142 13.43 5.40 5.70
CA THR A 142 13.32 6.50 6.69
C THR A 142 12.21 6.15 7.68
N VAL A 143 12.49 6.29 8.98
CA VAL A 143 11.56 5.94 10.07
C VAL A 143 11.26 7.17 10.90
N ASP A 144 9.98 7.35 11.23
CA ASP A 144 9.52 8.29 12.25
C ASP A 144 8.82 7.49 13.38
N ALA A 145 9.52 7.34 14.50
CA ALA A 145 9.07 6.50 15.61
C ALA A 145 7.92 7.13 16.43
N GLU A 146 7.66 8.43 16.27
CA GLU A 146 6.61 9.14 17.01
C GLU A 146 5.23 8.99 16.37
N VAL A 147 5.17 8.48 15.13
CA VAL A 147 3.93 8.30 14.40
C VAL A 147 3.39 6.88 14.61
N ALA A 148 2.29 6.76 15.36
CA ALA A 148 1.56 5.50 15.47
C ALA A 148 0.88 5.14 14.13
N PRO A 149 0.94 3.87 13.67
CA PRO A 149 0.37 3.45 12.39
C PRO A 149 -1.15 3.30 12.45
N ILE A 150 -1.80 3.45 11.29
CA ILE A 150 -3.23 3.10 11.16
C ILE A 150 -3.41 1.61 10.88
N VAL A 151 -4.46 1.03 11.43
CA VAL A 151 -4.83 -0.38 11.23
C VAL A 151 -6.13 -0.49 10.47
N PHE A 152 -6.17 -1.27 9.41
CA PHE A 152 -7.38 -1.63 8.70
C PHE A 152 -7.90 -2.99 9.17
N HIS A 153 -9.11 -3.01 9.72
CA HIS A 153 -9.71 -4.22 10.26
C HIS A 153 -11.24 -4.18 10.07
N ARG A 154 -11.80 -5.23 9.45
CA ARG A 154 -13.23 -5.39 9.14
C ARG A 154 -13.82 -4.19 8.40
N SER A 155 -13.12 -3.70 7.37
CA SER A 155 -13.51 -2.53 6.56
C SER A 155 -13.53 -1.20 7.31
N VAL A 156 -12.90 -1.12 8.49
CA VAL A 156 -12.83 0.09 9.31
C VAL A 156 -11.39 0.38 9.71
N PHE A 157 -11.04 1.66 9.76
CA PHE A 157 -9.76 2.12 10.29
C PHE A 157 -9.80 2.15 11.82
N ARG A 158 -8.73 1.67 12.44
CA ARG A 158 -8.53 1.52 13.88
C ARG A 158 -7.18 2.11 14.27
N ARG A 159 -7.08 2.47 15.55
CA ARG A 159 -5.83 2.86 16.21
C ARG A 159 -5.39 1.74 17.15
N LEU A 160 -4.10 1.67 17.44
CA LEU A 160 -3.59 0.76 18.47
C LEU A 160 -4.04 1.26 19.84
N GLY A 161 -4.36 0.33 20.74
CA GLY A 161 -4.61 0.67 22.14
C GLY A 161 -3.28 1.03 22.82
N VAL A 162 -3.35 1.99 23.75
CA VAL A 162 -2.26 2.30 24.67
C VAL A 162 -2.44 1.49 25.95
#